data_AF-F2I967-F1
#
_entry.id   AF-F2I967-F1
#
_cell.length_a   1.000
_cell.length_b   1.000
_cell.length_c   1.000
_cell.angle_alpha   90.00
_cell.angle_beta   90.00
_cell.angle_gamma   90.00
#
_symmetry.space_group_name_H-M   'P 1'
#
loop_
_entity.id
_entity.type
_entity.pdbx_description
1 polymer ?
#
loop_
_entity_poly.entity_id
_entity_poly.type
_entity_poly.pdbx_seq_one_letter_code
_entity_poly.pdbx_strand_id
1 'polypeptide(L)'
;MDQIYKNFYQHFYLKTGGFIPTKPLNQNLFPGDYFQINNGEIVLLGNLYRKEIIDPKEVKLSTAIILNATSWNFSDGISKPYSGRATGQGAMDGQFEFSKQILKFSNKGSFCFRAKEPVSIKMSNWNDIQQQLIIKLTHSLFSFRELYVVTESAAATSTTLAIAGESDAELELATDQENFGLVDIFGDPTTKTIQSKDIEYYHCETKRKSAYFKAKKLMVQEEKLSDFISNFMVNSSNPSEWADQFFNTTFHHEVNYSSSIDSRKAQSVFLDMLHSKELNSNTALLYYKWADANLDDVEKLFGN
;
A
#
# COMPACT_ATOMS: atom_id res chain seq x y z
N MET A 1 -2.43 11.11 -2.85
CA MET A 1 -2.94 11.25 -1.45
C MET A 1 -2.40 12.54 -0.84
N ASP A 2 -3.10 13.15 0.12
CA ASP A 2 -2.60 14.36 0.81
C ASP A 2 -1.37 14.03 1.68
N GLN A 3 -0.34 14.89 1.65
CA GLN A 3 0.89 14.79 2.44
C GLN A 3 0.62 14.73 3.95
N ILE A 4 -0.52 15.23 4.42
CA ILE A 4 -0.89 15.18 5.83
C ILE A 4 -0.96 13.76 6.42
N TYR A 5 -1.26 12.76 5.58
CA TYR A 5 -1.30 11.35 6.00
C TYR A 5 0.07 10.66 5.94
N LYS A 6 1.10 11.30 5.33
CA LYS A 6 2.41 10.68 5.07
C LYS A 6 3.07 10.18 6.36
N ASN A 7 3.07 11.01 7.40
CA ASN A 7 3.67 10.68 8.69
C ASN A 7 3.04 9.41 9.31
N PHE A 8 1.71 9.32 9.27
CA PHE A 8 0.98 8.14 9.74
C PHE A 8 1.36 6.90 8.94
N TYR A 9 1.35 6.97 7.60
CA TYR A 9 1.68 5.83 6.74
C TYR A 9 3.10 5.29 6.95
N GLN A 10 4.09 6.18 7.07
CA GLN A 10 5.49 5.80 7.33
C GLN A 10 5.62 5.11 8.70
N HIS A 11 5.06 5.71 9.76
CA HIS A 11 5.09 5.11 11.09
C HIS A 11 4.33 3.78 11.14
N PHE A 12 3.19 3.69 10.44
CA PHE A 12 2.41 2.47 10.38
C PHE A 12 3.22 1.33 9.77
N TYR A 13 3.86 1.57 8.62
CA TYR A 13 4.72 0.60 7.97
C TYR A 13 5.85 0.12 8.90
N LEU A 14 6.54 1.06 9.56
CA LEU A 14 7.67 0.75 10.44
C LEU A 14 7.25 0.01 11.72
N LYS A 15 6.14 0.40 12.36
CA LYS A 15 5.70 -0.16 13.65
C LYS A 15 5.01 -1.52 13.52
N THR A 16 4.30 -1.75 12.42
CA THR A 16 3.51 -2.98 12.20
C THR A 16 4.29 -4.08 11.46
N GLY A 17 5.55 -3.84 11.10
CA GLY A 17 6.38 -4.80 10.38
C GLY A 17 5.98 -4.92 8.90
N GLY A 18 5.67 -3.78 8.27
CA GLY A 18 5.49 -3.66 6.83
C GLY A 18 4.04 -3.66 6.33
N PHE A 19 3.04 -3.48 7.19
CA PHE A 19 1.66 -3.27 6.70
C PHE A 19 1.48 -1.85 6.18
N ILE A 20 0.63 -1.71 5.17
CA ILE A 20 0.23 -0.45 4.55
C ILE A 20 -1.26 -0.25 4.81
N PRO A 21 -1.70 0.89 5.35
CA PRO A 21 -3.11 1.16 5.57
C PRO A 21 -3.83 1.53 4.27
N THR A 22 -5.09 1.12 4.13
CA THR A 22 -6.00 1.56 3.07
C THR A 22 -6.87 2.74 3.50
N LYS A 23 -6.76 3.20 4.75
CA LYS A 23 -7.42 4.41 5.27
C LYS A 23 -6.51 5.62 5.04
N PRO A 24 -7.01 6.73 4.49
CA PRO A 24 -8.42 7.10 4.38
C PRO A 24 -9.15 6.63 3.09
N LEU A 25 -8.46 5.98 2.15
CA LEU A 25 -9.03 5.57 0.84
C LEU A 25 -10.24 4.62 0.94
N ASN A 26 -10.45 3.96 2.08
CA ASN A 26 -11.60 3.09 2.35
C ASN A 26 -11.77 1.90 1.39
N GLN A 27 -10.68 1.45 0.76
CA GLN A 27 -10.69 0.25 -0.06
C GLN A 27 -10.41 -0.98 0.81
N ASN A 28 -11.18 -2.06 0.61
CA ASN A 28 -10.85 -3.34 1.21
C ASN A 28 -9.92 -4.08 0.25
N LEU A 29 -8.77 -4.52 0.76
CA LEU A 29 -7.81 -5.31 0.00
C LEU A 29 -7.65 -6.67 0.65
N PHE A 30 -7.68 -7.72 -0.16
CA PHE A 30 -7.64 -9.11 0.25
C PHE A 30 -6.41 -9.82 -0.34
N PRO A 31 -5.91 -10.90 0.29
CA PRO A 31 -4.82 -11.68 -0.27
C PRO A 31 -5.18 -12.18 -1.67
N GLY A 32 -4.32 -11.92 -2.64
CA GLY A 32 -4.52 -12.21 -4.05
C GLY A 32 -5.08 -11.03 -4.85
N ASP A 33 -5.46 -9.91 -4.24
CA ASP A 33 -5.75 -8.69 -5.00
C ASP A 33 -4.47 -8.17 -5.64
N TYR A 34 -4.54 -7.79 -6.91
CA TYR A 34 -3.42 -7.18 -7.62
C TYR A 34 -3.80 -5.80 -8.13
N PHE A 35 -2.86 -4.87 -7.98
CA PHE A 35 -3.10 -3.44 -8.15
C PHE A 35 -1.86 -2.71 -8.66
N GLN A 36 -2.06 -1.45 -9.03
CA GLN A 36 -1.00 -0.50 -9.34
C GLN A 36 -1.09 0.71 -8.43
N ILE A 37 0.06 1.34 -8.19
CA ILE A 37 0.09 2.67 -7.59
C ILE A 37 0.30 3.65 -8.74
N ASN A 38 -0.71 4.46 -9.04
CA ASN A 38 -0.64 5.46 -10.10
C ASN A 38 -1.10 6.81 -9.53
N ASN A 39 -0.29 7.86 -9.73
CA ASN A 39 -0.58 9.23 -9.25
C ASN A 39 -1.01 9.32 -7.77
N GLY A 40 -0.37 8.52 -6.91
CA GLY A 40 -0.68 8.52 -5.48
C GLY A 40 -1.98 7.79 -5.10
N GLU A 41 -2.52 6.97 -6.00
CA GLU A 41 -3.73 6.17 -5.78
C GLU A 41 -3.48 4.69 -6.05
N ILE A 42 -4.17 3.85 -5.26
CA ILE A 42 -4.20 2.40 -5.49
C ILE A 42 -5.32 2.09 -6.49
N VAL A 43 -4.93 1.63 -7.67
CA VAL A 43 -5.83 1.19 -8.74
C VAL A 43 -5.90 -0.33 -8.70
N LEU A 44 -6.99 -0.87 -8.15
CA LEU A 44 -7.24 -2.30 -8.12
C LEU A 44 -7.54 -2.82 -9.53
N LEU A 45 -6.74 -3.78 -10.00
CA LEU A 45 -6.88 -4.34 -11.35
C LEU A 45 -7.66 -5.65 -11.34
N GLY A 46 -7.61 -6.39 -10.24
CA GLY A 46 -8.37 -7.62 -10.08
C GLY A 46 -7.86 -8.47 -8.92
N ASN A 47 -8.23 -9.76 -8.97
CA ASN A 47 -7.84 -10.74 -7.96
C ASN A 47 -7.37 -12.04 -8.64
N LEU A 48 -6.31 -12.65 -8.13
CA LEU A 48 -5.66 -13.85 -8.68
C LEU A 48 -6.59 -15.08 -8.80
N TYR A 49 -7.64 -15.14 -7.99
CA TYR A 49 -8.59 -16.26 -8.00
C TYR A 49 -9.67 -16.10 -9.08
N ARG A 50 -9.72 -14.94 -9.75
CA ARG A 50 -10.68 -14.66 -10.82
C ARG A 50 -10.03 -14.89 -12.18
N LYS A 51 -10.84 -15.31 -13.15
CA LYS A 51 -10.41 -15.56 -14.55
C LYS A 51 -9.26 -16.58 -14.66
N GLU A 52 -9.19 -17.53 -13.73
CA GLU A 52 -8.24 -18.66 -13.75
C GLU A 52 -6.75 -18.27 -13.84
N ILE A 53 -6.39 -17.09 -13.32
CA ILE A 53 -4.98 -16.70 -13.18
C ILE A 53 -4.26 -17.72 -12.30
N ILE A 54 -4.87 -18.13 -11.19
CA ILE A 54 -4.48 -19.32 -10.45
C ILE A 54 -5.72 -20.13 -10.13
N ASP A 55 -5.62 -21.47 -10.15
CA ASP A 55 -6.68 -22.33 -9.64
C ASP A 55 -6.84 -22.05 -8.13
N PRO A 56 -8.03 -21.67 -7.63
CA PRO A 56 -8.26 -21.43 -6.21
C PRO A 56 -7.77 -22.56 -5.28
N LYS A 57 -7.69 -23.82 -5.78
CA LYS A 57 -7.17 -24.98 -5.03
C LYS A 57 -5.65 -24.96 -4.87
N GLU A 58 -4.93 -24.29 -5.76
CA GLU A 58 -3.48 -24.13 -5.68
C GLU A 58 -3.09 -23.10 -4.61
N VAL A 59 -3.99 -22.21 -4.19
CA VAL A 59 -3.69 -21.20 -3.17
C VAL A 59 -4.07 -21.66 -1.78
N LYS A 60 -3.10 -21.58 -0.86
CA LYS A 60 -3.28 -21.88 0.55
C LYS A 60 -3.22 -20.58 1.34
N LEU A 61 -4.33 -20.25 2.00
CA LEU A 61 -4.36 -19.18 2.99
C LEU A 61 -4.05 -19.75 4.38
N SER A 62 -3.34 -18.97 5.19
CA SER A 62 -3.10 -19.30 6.59
C SER A 62 -4.41 -19.26 7.38
N THR A 63 -4.42 -19.93 8.53
CA THR A 63 -5.37 -19.60 9.59
C THR A 63 -5.13 -18.16 10.07
N ALA A 64 -6.09 -17.60 10.81
CA ALA A 64 -5.96 -16.25 11.35
C ALA A 64 -4.75 -16.18 12.30
N ILE A 65 -3.82 -15.26 12.00
CA ILE A 65 -2.62 -15.01 12.79
C ILE A 65 -2.91 -13.85 13.72
N ILE A 66 -2.73 -14.05 15.03
CA ILE A 66 -2.88 -12.97 16.02
C ILE A 66 -1.65 -12.06 15.91
N LEU A 67 -1.87 -10.77 15.69
CA LEU A 67 -0.82 -9.77 15.60
C LEU A 67 -0.53 -9.15 16.97
N ASN A 68 0.69 -8.64 17.16
CA ASN A 68 1.07 -7.97 18.39
C ASN A 68 0.28 -6.67 18.57
N ALA A 69 -0.62 -6.64 19.55
CA ALA A 69 -1.46 -5.47 19.82
C ALA A 69 -0.63 -4.20 20.13
N THR A 70 0.53 -4.31 20.77
CA THR A 70 1.38 -3.14 21.09
C THR A 70 1.91 -2.46 19.82
N SER A 71 2.23 -3.22 18.79
CA SER A 71 2.67 -2.70 17.49
C SER A 71 1.56 -1.99 16.71
N TRP A 72 0.31 -2.12 17.15
CA TRP A 72 -0.89 -1.57 16.52
C TRP A 72 -1.58 -0.50 17.38
N ASN A 73 -0.90 -0.01 18.43
CA ASN A 73 -1.35 1.09 19.27
C ASN A 73 -0.19 2.06 19.46
N PHE A 74 -0.17 3.14 18.67
CA PHE A 74 0.91 4.11 18.66
C PHE A 74 0.42 5.49 18.21
N SER A 75 1.19 6.51 18.56
CA SER A 75 0.88 7.90 18.28
C SER A 75 2.15 8.68 18.07
N ASP A 76 2.05 9.78 17.34
CA ASP A 76 3.14 10.74 17.15
C ASP A 76 2.63 12.17 17.32
N GLY A 77 3.40 12.99 18.04
CA GLY A 77 3.05 14.39 18.32
C GLY A 77 1.77 14.60 19.12
N ILE A 78 1.50 13.76 20.13
CA ILE A 78 0.29 13.86 20.97
C ILE A 78 0.64 14.15 22.42
N SER A 79 -0.10 15.08 23.01
CA SER A 79 -0.20 15.29 24.44
C SER A 79 -1.63 15.07 24.92
N LYS A 80 -1.79 14.73 26.20
CA LYS A 80 -3.08 14.49 26.84
C LYS A 80 -3.26 15.52 27.96
N PRO A 81 -3.60 16.78 27.63
CA PRO A 81 -3.73 17.84 28.63
C PRO A 81 -4.78 17.54 29.69
N TYR A 82 -5.78 16.70 29.37
CA TYR A 82 -6.80 16.30 30.32
C TYR A 82 -7.29 14.87 30.07
N SER A 83 -7.43 14.09 31.14
CA SER A 83 -8.09 12.79 31.16
C SER A 83 -8.66 12.60 32.56
N GLY A 84 -9.99 12.60 32.72
CA GLY A 84 -10.60 12.54 34.04
C GLY A 84 -12.12 12.60 34.02
N ARG A 85 -12.70 12.72 35.22
CA ARG A 85 -14.15 12.82 35.40
C ARG A 85 -14.62 14.26 35.25
N ALA A 86 -15.75 14.42 34.58
CA ALA A 86 -16.49 15.67 34.50
C ALA A 86 -17.96 15.43 34.90
N THR A 87 -18.61 16.47 35.39
CA THR A 87 -20.02 16.45 35.77
C THR A 87 -20.84 17.28 34.78
N GLY A 88 -21.96 16.72 34.33
CA GLY A 88 -22.95 17.41 33.52
C GLY A 88 -24.21 17.71 34.33
N GLN A 89 -24.92 18.79 33.99
CA GLN A 89 -26.26 19.07 34.53
C GLN A 89 -27.31 18.74 33.47
N GLY A 90 -28.15 17.73 33.74
CA GLY A 90 -29.30 17.40 32.91
C GLY A 90 -30.52 18.28 33.25
N ALA A 91 -31.40 18.50 32.27
CA ALA A 91 -32.62 19.31 32.45
C ALA A 91 -33.76 18.59 33.18
N MET A 92 -33.67 17.26 33.36
CA MET A 92 -34.74 16.42 33.93
C MET A 92 -34.27 15.46 35.04
N ASP A 93 -32.98 15.15 35.09
CA ASP A 93 -32.36 14.24 36.05
C ASP A 93 -31.04 14.89 36.47
N GLY A 94 -30.67 14.77 37.75
CA GLY A 94 -29.62 15.55 38.40
C GLY A 94 -28.20 15.43 37.80
N GLN A 95 -27.19 15.82 38.58
CA GLN A 95 -25.79 15.75 38.16
C GLN A 95 -25.44 14.33 37.67
N PHE A 96 -24.97 14.21 36.43
CA PHE A 96 -24.44 12.94 35.90
C PHE A 96 -22.93 13.03 35.75
N GLU A 97 -22.22 11.98 36.15
CA GLU A 97 -20.77 11.85 35.95
C GLU A 97 -20.49 11.24 34.58
N PHE A 98 -19.48 11.77 33.89
CA PHE A 98 -18.97 11.21 32.64
C PHE A 98 -17.45 11.31 32.60
N SER A 99 -16.81 10.45 31.81
CA SER A 99 -15.36 10.51 31.61
C SER A 99 -15.06 11.39 30.40
N LYS A 100 -14.13 12.35 30.54
CA LYS A 100 -13.71 13.28 29.47
C LYS A 100 -12.20 13.17 29.22
N GLN A 101 -11.80 13.24 27.97
CA GLN A 101 -10.41 13.25 27.54
C GLN A 101 -10.20 14.29 26.44
N ILE A 102 -9.10 15.03 26.54
CA ILE A 102 -8.66 15.99 25.53
C ILE A 102 -7.33 15.50 24.97
N LEU A 103 -7.27 15.30 23.67
CA LEU A 103 -6.04 15.04 22.93
C LEU A 103 -5.62 16.32 22.21
N LYS A 104 -4.38 16.74 22.42
CA LYS A 104 -3.79 17.88 21.74
C LYS A 104 -2.63 17.44 20.85
N PHE A 105 -2.66 17.85 19.59
CA PHE A 105 -1.71 17.47 18.55
C PHE A 105 -0.72 18.61 18.32
N SER A 106 0.58 18.31 18.35
CA SER A 106 1.62 19.34 18.28
C SER A 106 1.79 19.90 16.88
N ASN A 107 1.73 19.05 15.85
CA ASN A 107 2.04 19.44 14.47
C ASN A 107 0.94 18.97 13.50
N LYS A 108 0.89 19.60 12.34
CA LYS A 108 0.14 19.10 11.18
C LYS A 108 0.61 17.68 10.82
N GLY A 109 -0.32 16.75 10.64
CA GLY A 109 -0.03 15.33 10.39
C GLY A 109 0.41 14.52 11.61
N SER A 110 0.42 15.10 12.82
CA SER A 110 0.46 14.33 14.07
C SER A 110 -0.78 13.44 14.18
N PHE A 111 -0.65 12.25 14.78
CA PHE A 111 -1.71 11.25 14.73
C PHE A 111 -1.79 10.35 15.97
N CYS A 112 -2.98 9.82 16.23
CA CYS A 112 -3.25 8.78 17.22
C CYS A 112 -3.87 7.58 16.53
N PHE A 113 -3.25 6.41 16.65
CA PHE A 113 -3.80 5.18 16.11
C PHE A 113 -3.95 4.11 17.18
N ARG A 114 -5.12 3.47 17.17
CA ARG A 114 -5.40 2.30 17.99
C ARG A 114 -6.12 1.21 17.22
N ALA A 115 -5.75 -0.02 17.51
CA ALA A 115 -6.46 -1.20 17.05
C ALA A 115 -6.60 -2.22 18.18
N LYS A 116 -7.78 -2.83 18.26
CA LYS A 116 -8.08 -3.91 19.20
C LYS A 116 -8.02 -5.25 18.49
N GLU A 117 -7.32 -6.21 19.09
CA GLU A 117 -7.20 -7.60 18.63
C GLU A 117 -6.89 -7.69 17.12
N PRO A 118 -5.77 -7.09 16.66
CA PRO A 118 -5.39 -7.16 15.27
C PRO A 118 -5.05 -8.60 14.88
N VAL A 119 -5.50 -9.00 13.70
CA VAL A 119 -5.31 -10.34 13.14
C VAL A 119 -5.04 -10.25 11.64
N SER A 120 -4.22 -11.16 11.11
CA SER A 120 -3.96 -11.25 9.68
C SER A 120 -4.30 -12.61 9.08
N ILE A 121 -4.48 -12.61 7.77
CA ILE A 121 -4.56 -13.79 6.92
C ILE A 121 -3.54 -13.60 5.81
N LYS A 122 -2.71 -14.62 5.57
CA LYS A 122 -1.59 -14.57 4.63
C LYS A 122 -1.66 -15.73 3.64
N MET A 123 -1.16 -15.52 2.42
CA MET A 123 -0.84 -16.60 1.48
C MET A 123 0.35 -17.40 2.00
N SER A 124 0.12 -18.63 2.46
CA SER A 124 1.14 -19.46 3.10
C SER A 124 2.08 -20.12 2.09
N ASN A 125 1.61 -20.36 0.87
CA ASN A 125 2.35 -21.04 -0.19
C ASN A 125 2.84 -20.10 -1.30
N TRP A 126 3.15 -18.85 -0.97
CA TRP A 126 3.64 -17.86 -1.93
C TRP A 126 4.81 -18.39 -2.79
N ASN A 127 5.77 -19.09 -2.16
CA ASN A 127 6.95 -19.60 -2.84
C ASN A 127 6.63 -20.61 -3.95
N ASP A 128 5.51 -21.32 -3.82
CA ASP A 128 5.08 -22.35 -4.78
C ASP A 128 4.45 -21.70 -6.02
N ILE A 129 3.75 -20.58 -5.84
CA ILE A 129 2.95 -19.93 -6.91
C ILE A 129 3.67 -18.75 -7.58
N GLN A 130 4.71 -18.18 -6.96
CA GLN A 130 5.30 -16.92 -7.41
C GLN A 130 5.82 -16.94 -8.86
N GLN A 131 6.38 -18.07 -9.33
CA GLN A 131 6.92 -18.19 -10.69
C GLN A 131 5.79 -18.28 -11.72
N GLN A 132 4.75 -19.07 -11.42
CA GLN A 132 3.55 -19.14 -12.24
C GLN A 132 2.88 -17.76 -12.36
N LEU A 133 2.87 -16.98 -11.28
CA LEU A 133 2.36 -15.61 -11.27
C LEU A 133 3.15 -14.69 -12.17
N ILE A 134 4.48 -14.75 -12.16
CA ILE A 134 5.32 -13.98 -13.08
C ILE A 134 4.86 -14.28 -14.51
N ILE A 135 4.89 -15.55 -14.91
CA ILE A 135 4.55 -15.96 -16.27
C ILE A 135 3.14 -15.47 -16.66
N LYS A 136 2.12 -15.77 -15.85
CA LYS A 136 0.73 -15.45 -16.23
C LYS A 136 0.42 -13.95 -16.20
N LEU A 137 1.02 -13.19 -15.29
CA LEU A 137 0.76 -11.74 -15.20
C LEU A 137 1.55 -10.96 -16.25
N THR A 138 2.77 -11.38 -16.60
CA THR A 138 3.62 -10.68 -17.60
C THR A 138 3.40 -11.14 -19.04
N HIS A 139 3.04 -12.40 -19.27
CA HIS A 139 2.85 -12.96 -20.62
C HIS A 139 1.40 -12.85 -21.10
N SER A 140 0.42 -13.04 -20.21
CA SER A 140 -0.98 -13.23 -20.63
C SER A 140 -1.90 -12.03 -20.43
N LEU A 141 -1.59 -11.11 -19.50
CA LEU A 141 -2.57 -10.11 -19.05
C LEU A 141 -2.09 -8.66 -19.09
N PHE A 142 -0.82 -8.38 -18.79
CA PHE A 142 -0.35 -7.01 -18.65
C PHE A 142 1.07 -6.85 -19.20
N SER A 143 1.26 -5.85 -20.08
CA SER A 143 2.60 -5.35 -20.48
C SER A 143 3.19 -4.40 -19.42
N PHE A 144 2.50 -4.17 -18.30
CA PHE A 144 2.90 -3.18 -17.30
C PHE A 144 3.96 -3.74 -16.35
N ARG A 145 4.99 -2.92 -16.06
CA ARG A 145 6.17 -3.32 -15.29
C ARG A 145 6.07 -3.16 -13.78
N GLU A 146 5.18 -2.30 -13.31
CA GLU A 146 4.92 -2.13 -11.89
C GLU A 146 3.58 -2.76 -11.56
N LEU A 147 3.62 -3.89 -10.85
CA LEU A 147 2.45 -4.63 -10.42
C LEU A 147 2.65 -5.06 -8.97
N TYR A 148 1.64 -4.84 -8.15
CA TYR A 148 1.63 -5.26 -6.76
C TYR A 148 0.62 -6.39 -6.57
N VAL A 149 0.96 -7.37 -5.75
CA VAL A 149 0.05 -8.43 -5.32
C VAL A 149 -0.03 -8.41 -3.81
N VAL A 150 -1.23 -8.28 -3.27
CA VAL A 150 -1.49 -8.37 -1.84
C VAL A 150 -1.25 -9.82 -1.39
N THR A 151 -0.33 -10.01 -0.46
CA THR A 151 0.04 -11.35 0.04
C THR A 151 -0.47 -11.61 1.46
N GLU A 152 -0.74 -10.55 2.21
CA GLU A 152 -1.24 -10.61 3.56
C GLU A 152 -2.20 -9.45 3.79
N SER A 153 -3.30 -9.71 4.48
CA SER A 153 -4.25 -8.67 4.87
C SER A 153 -4.58 -8.80 6.35
N ALA A 154 -4.66 -7.66 7.01
CA ALA A 154 -4.96 -7.54 8.42
C ALA A 154 -6.25 -6.75 8.67
N ALA A 155 -6.92 -7.15 9.73
CA ALA A 155 -8.12 -6.52 10.25
C ALA A 155 -8.03 -6.48 11.78
N ALA A 156 -8.83 -5.63 12.40
CA ALA A 156 -8.95 -5.55 13.85
C ALA A 156 -10.44 -5.49 14.21
N THR A 157 -10.78 -5.85 15.45
CA THR A 157 -12.18 -5.81 15.90
C THR A 157 -12.70 -4.38 15.98
N SER A 158 -11.86 -3.47 16.45
CA SER A 158 -12.07 -2.02 16.31
C SER A 158 -10.78 -1.31 15.95
N THR A 159 -10.89 -0.22 15.20
CA THR A 159 -9.77 0.68 14.91
C THR A 159 -10.18 2.12 15.04
N THR A 160 -9.35 2.94 15.66
CA THR A 160 -9.58 4.39 15.78
C THR A 160 -8.35 5.12 15.31
N LEU A 161 -8.55 6.09 14.42
CA LEU A 161 -7.50 6.93 13.87
C LEU A 161 -7.93 8.39 13.96
N ALA A 162 -7.05 9.22 14.51
CA ALA A 162 -7.14 10.67 14.51
C ALA A 162 -5.89 11.26 13.88
N ILE A 163 -6.02 12.23 12.97
CA ILE A 163 -4.91 12.93 12.31
C ILE A 163 -5.19 14.43 12.34
N ALA A 164 -4.20 15.19 12.80
CA ALA A 164 -4.26 16.65 12.89
C ALA A 164 -4.17 17.32 11.52
N GLY A 165 -5.11 18.22 11.24
CA GLY A 165 -5.17 19.12 10.09
C GLY A 165 -4.15 20.25 10.15
N GLU A 166 -3.95 20.79 11.35
CA GLU A 166 -3.04 21.89 11.64
C GLU A 166 -2.25 21.66 12.94
N SER A 167 -1.28 22.53 13.22
CA SER A 167 -0.64 22.58 14.55
C SER A 167 -1.65 22.99 15.63
N ASP A 168 -1.46 22.51 16.85
CA ASP A 168 -2.37 22.74 17.98
C ASP A 168 -3.81 22.25 17.77
N ALA A 169 -4.02 21.29 16.87
CA ALA A 169 -5.31 20.64 16.71
C ALA A 169 -5.74 19.93 18.01
N GLU A 170 -7.04 19.89 18.27
CA GLU A 170 -7.60 19.36 19.52
C GLU A 170 -8.80 18.47 19.24
N LEU A 171 -8.83 17.32 19.93
CA LEU A 171 -9.94 16.38 19.92
C LEU A 171 -10.42 16.16 21.34
N GLU A 172 -11.66 16.54 21.60
CA GLU A 172 -12.34 16.32 22.88
C GLU A 172 -13.32 15.17 22.77
N LEU A 173 -13.20 14.23 23.71
CA LEU A 173 -13.92 12.98 23.76
C LEU A 173 -14.59 12.83 25.12
N ALA A 174 -15.75 12.18 25.15
CA ALA A 174 -16.38 11.74 26.38
C ALA A 174 -17.09 10.40 26.24
N THR A 175 -17.19 9.67 27.36
CA THR A 175 -18.02 8.47 27.47
C THR A 175 -18.91 8.57 28.71
N ASP A 176 -20.12 8.03 28.57
CA ASP A 176 -21.12 7.89 29.62
C ASP A 176 -20.80 6.75 30.61
N GLN A 177 -19.80 5.93 30.32
CA GLN A 177 -19.30 4.95 31.27
C GLN A 177 -18.38 5.60 32.31
N GLU A 178 -18.72 5.40 33.58
CA GLU A 178 -17.83 5.71 34.70
C GLU A 178 -16.63 4.77 34.65
N ASN A 179 -15.48 5.33 34.25
CA ASN A 179 -14.21 4.66 34.39
C ASN A 179 -13.49 5.20 35.63
N PHE A 180 -13.20 4.33 36.58
CA PHE A 180 -12.47 4.68 37.80
C PHE A 180 -10.97 4.83 37.49
N GLY A 181 -10.52 6.01 37.02
CA GLY A 181 -9.09 6.35 36.89
C GLY A 181 -8.70 7.39 35.82
N LEU A 182 -7.38 7.57 35.60
CA LEU A 182 -6.76 8.29 34.46
C LEU A 182 -6.91 7.46 33.16
N VAL A 183 -8.13 7.13 32.78
CA VAL A 183 -8.39 6.17 31.70
C VAL A 183 -8.39 6.86 30.34
N ASP A 184 -7.70 6.23 29.40
CA ASP A 184 -7.63 6.65 28.01
C ASP A 184 -8.82 6.09 27.24
N ILE A 185 -9.81 6.94 27.01
CA ILE A 185 -11.08 6.60 26.36
C ILE A 185 -11.00 6.66 24.82
N PHE A 186 -9.83 7.02 24.27
CA PHE A 186 -9.62 7.02 22.83
C PHE A 186 -9.77 5.60 22.25
N GLY A 187 -10.74 5.45 21.34
CA GLY A 187 -11.06 4.20 20.65
C GLY A 187 -11.96 3.23 21.41
N ASP A 188 -12.54 3.66 22.53
CA ASP A 188 -13.66 2.95 23.16
C ASP A 188 -14.93 3.11 22.29
N PRO A 189 -15.70 2.02 22.06
CA PRO A 189 -16.92 2.08 21.25
C PRO A 189 -18.04 2.97 21.83
N THR A 190 -18.00 3.28 23.13
CA THR A 190 -18.97 4.16 23.81
C THR A 190 -18.57 5.64 23.73
N THR A 191 -17.35 5.94 23.29
CA THR A 191 -16.83 7.30 23.24
C THR A 191 -17.52 8.12 22.16
N LYS A 192 -17.97 9.31 22.54
CA LYS A 192 -18.55 10.34 21.68
C LYS A 192 -17.58 11.51 21.55
N THR A 193 -17.54 12.12 20.37
CA THR A 193 -16.79 13.36 20.15
C THR A 193 -17.61 14.54 20.64
N ILE A 194 -17.04 15.32 21.56
CA ILE A 194 -17.62 16.59 22.01
C ILE A 194 -17.18 17.71 21.07
N GLN A 195 -15.88 17.77 20.77
CA GLN A 195 -15.30 18.81 19.96
C GLN A 195 -14.17 18.24 19.09
N SER A 196 -14.09 18.74 17.86
CA SER A 196 -13.02 18.44 16.93
C SER A 196 -12.57 19.75 16.30
N LYS A 197 -11.39 20.24 16.70
CA LYS A 197 -10.80 21.49 16.22
C LYS A 197 -9.57 21.18 15.39
N ASP A 198 -9.59 21.61 14.13
CA ASP A 198 -8.47 21.48 13.19
C ASP A 198 -7.96 20.03 13.02
N ILE A 199 -8.86 19.04 13.19
CA ILE A 199 -8.61 17.63 12.92
C ILE A 199 -9.03 17.33 11.48
N GLU A 200 -8.09 16.83 10.68
CA GLU A 200 -8.33 16.47 9.28
C GLU A 200 -9.14 15.19 9.17
N TYR A 201 -8.77 14.18 9.97
CA TYR A 201 -9.39 12.87 9.91
C TYR A 201 -9.61 12.33 11.31
N TYR A 202 -10.85 11.97 11.62
CA TYR A 202 -11.19 11.21 12.81
C TYR A 202 -12.23 10.15 12.47
N HIS A 203 -11.90 8.88 12.68
CA HIS A 203 -12.83 7.78 12.43
C HIS A 203 -12.60 6.62 13.40
N CYS A 204 -13.70 6.17 14.02
CA CYS A 204 -13.76 4.92 14.77
C CYS A 204 -14.53 3.89 13.94
N GLU A 205 -13.84 2.82 13.52
CA GLU A 205 -14.42 1.69 12.82
C GLU A 205 -14.61 0.54 13.82
N THR A 206 -15.86 0.14 14.03
CA THR A 206 -16.24 -0.98 14.91
C THR A 206 -16.46 -2.29 14.15
N LYS A 207 -16.38 -2.25 12.82
CA LYS A 207 -16.52 -3.43 11.95
C LYS A 207 -15.15 -3.94 11.53
N ARG A 208 -14.95 -5.25 11.64
CA ARG A 208 -13.74 -5.93 11.20
C ARG A 208 -13.64 -5.90 9.67
N LYS A 209 -12.90 -4.91 9.14
CA LYS A 209 -12.62 -4.72 7.71
C LYS A 209 -11.15 -4.98 7.41
N SER A 210 -10.89 -5.55 6.23
CA SER A 210 -9.55 -5.79 5.72
C SER A 210 -8.92 -4.50 5.20
N ALA A 211 -8.50 -3.64 6.13
CA ALA A 211 -8.09 -2.26 5.85
C ALA A 211 -6.56 -2.07 5.88
N TYR A 212 -5.79 -3.13 6.07
CA TYR A 212 -4.34 -3.08 6.17
C TYR A 212 -3.75 -4.27 5.43
N PHE A 213 -2.67 -4.08 4.68
CA PHE A 213 -2.17 -5.15 3.84
C PHE A 213 -0.64 -5.12 3.69
N LYS A 214 -0.07 -6.25 3.32
CA LYS A 214 1.29 -6.34 2.77
C LYS A 214 1.18 -6.78 1.33
N ALA A 215 2.03 -6.21 0.48
CA ALA A 215 2.09 -6.56 -0.92
C ALA A 215 3.50 -6.95 -1.33
N LYS A 216 3.59 -7.73 -2.40
CA LYS A 216 4.82 -7.94 -3.14
C LYS A 216 4.73 -7.21 -4.47
N LYS A 217 5.78 -6.49 -4.82
CA LYS A 217 5.92 -5.79 -6.09
C LYS A 217 6.73 -6.61 -7.07
N LEU A 218 6.29 -6.60 -8.32
CA LEU A 218 7.04 -7.13 -9.43
C LEU A 218 8.15 -6.14 -9.79
N MET A 219 9.39 -6.59 -9.75
CA MET A 219 10.58 -5.79 -10.04
C MET A 219 11.32 -6.38 -11.23
N VAL A 220 11.87 -5.51 -12.07
CA VAL A 220 12.79 -5.90 -13.14
C VAL A 220 14.19 -6.13 -12.56
N GLN A 221 14.85 -7.19 -12.99
CA GLN A 221 16.23 -7.52 -12.66
C GLN A 221 17.16 -6.77 -13.64
N GLU A 222 17.68 -5.61 -13.20
CA GLU A 222 18.48 -4.70 -14.04
C GLU A 222 19.76 -5.34 -14.61
N GLU A 223 20.42 -6.22 -13.84
CA GLU A 223 21.70 -6.85 -14.24
C GLU A 223 21.60 -7.69 -15.52
N LYS A 224 20.46 -8.36 -15.74
CA LYS A 224 20.24 -9.19 -16.95
C LYS A 224 19.57 -8.41 -18.07
N LEU A 225 19.04 -7.24 -17.75
CA LEU A 225 18.39 -6.35 -18.69
C LEU A 225 19.41 -5.61 -19.55
N SER A 226 20.52 -5.17 -18.96
CA SER A 226 21.62 -4.53 -19.69
C SER A 226 22.18 -5.43 -20.78
N ASP A 227 22.32 -6.73 -20.49
CA ASP A 227 22.81 -7.72 -21.46
C ASP A 227 21.81 -7.93 -22.60
N PHE A 228 20.52 -8.01 -22.26
CA PHE A 228 19.46 -8.12 -23.26
C PHE A 228 19.38 -6.87 -24.15
N ILE A 229 19.40 -5.67 -23.59
CA ILE A 229 19.36 -4.43 -24.38
C ILE A 229 20.62 -4.29 -25.21
N SER A 230 21.78 -4.68 -24.71
CA SER A 230 23.00 -4.71 -25.51
C SER A 230 22.84 -5.65 -26.70
N ASN A 231 22.31 -6.86 -26.50
CA ASN A 231 22.04 -7.80 -27.58
C ASN A 231 20.94 -7.31 -28.54
N PHE A 232 19.87 -6.69 -28.03
CA PHE A 232 18.78 -6.13 -28.83
C PHE A 232 19.25 -4.91 -29.64
N MET A 233 20.09 -4.05 -29.06
CA MET A 233 20.73 -2.94 -29.75
C MET A 233 21.65 -3.45 -30.84
N VAL A 234 22.46 -4.49 -30.60
CA VAL A 234 23.29 -5.13 -31.64
C VAL A 234 22.44 -5.71 -32.78
N ASN A 235 21.32 -6.37 -32.46
CA ASN A 235 20.44 -6.94 -33.48
C ASN A 235 19.66 -5.86 -34.27
N SER A 236 19.27 -4.76 -33.62
CA SER A 236 18.56 -3.63 -34.26
C SER A 236 19.47 -2.66 -34.98
N SER A 237 20.76 -2.61 -34.63
CA SER A 237 21.81 -1.86 -35.34
C SER A 237 22.40 -2.62 -36.53
N ASN A 238 21.85 -3.79 -36.87
CA ASN A 238 21.97 -4.44 -38.18
C ASN A 238 20.68 -4.26 -39.03
N PRO A 239 20.31 -3.02 -39.41
CA PRO A 239 19.14 -2.79 -40.25
C PRO A 239 19.32 -3.35 -41.67
N SER A 240 20.54 -3.67 -42.11
CA SER A 240 20.81 -4.12 -43.47
C SER A 240 20.18 -5.47 -43.80
N GLU A 241 20.19 -6.44 -42.88
CA GLU A 241 19.78 -7.81 -43.22
C GLU A 241 18.29 -7.96 -43.57
N TRP A 242 17.40 -7.26 -42.86
CA TRP A 242 15.97 -7.33 -43.16
C TRP A 242 15.55 -6.29 -44.20
N ALA A 243 16.19 -5.13 -44.24
CA ALA A 243 15.88 -4.09 -45.23
C ALA A 243 16.25 -4.55 -46.64
N ASP A 244 17.39 -5.24 -46.81
CA ASP A 244 17.83 -5.81 -48.08
C ASP A 244 16.95 -6.99 -48.53
N GLN A 245 16.32 -7.71 -47.59
CA GLN A 245 15.39 -8.81 -47.90
C GLN A 245 13.96 -8.32 -48.19
N PHE A 246 13.53 -7.22 -47.59
CA PHE A 246 12.16 -6.73 -47.68
C PHE A 246 11.97 -5.66 -48.75
N PHE A 247 12.96 -4.78 -48.94
CA PHE A 247 12.95 -3.76 -49.99
C PHE A 247 13.85 -4.21 -51.15
N ASN A 248 13.26 -4.56 -52.29
CA ASN A 248 13.96 -4.94 -53.52
C ASN A 248 14.75 -3.80 -54.20
N THR A 249 15.11 -2.75 -53.47
CA THR A 249 15.75 -1.55 -54.02
C THR A 249 16.98 -1.18 -53.19
N THR A 250 18.08 -0.93 -53.90
CA THR A 250 19.39 -0.48 -53.42
C THR A 250 19.31 0.89 -52.73
N PHE A 251 18.88 0.89 -51.47
CA PHE A 251 19.08 2.05 -50.60
C PHE A 251 20.50 2.01 -50.04
N HIS A 252 21.35 2.96 -50.45
CA HIS A 252 22.64 3.17 -49.80
C HIS A 252 22.41 3.78 -48.41
N HIS A 253 22.54 2.98 -47.37
CA HIS A 253 22.47 3.45 -45.99
C HIS A 253 23.86 3.86 -45.50
N GLU A 254 24.16 5.16 -45.48
CA GLU A 254 25.28 5.68 -44.67
C GLU A 254 24.88 5.58 -43.19
N VAL A 255 25.46 4.61 -42.49
CA VAL A 255 25.21 4.37 -41.07
C VAL A 255 25.91 5.45 -40.24
N ASN A 256 25.25 6.58 -40.03
CA ASN A 256 25.67 7.60 -39.06
C ASN A 256 24.46 8.13 -38.28
N TYR A 257 23.89 7.28 -37.43
CA TYR A 257 23.03 7.71 -36.34
C TYR A 257 23.58 7.16 -35.02
N SER A 258 24.61 7.80 -34.47
CA SER A 258 24.94 7.64 -33.05
C SER A 258 24.05 8.59 -32.25
N SER A 259 22.77 8.25 -32.07
CA SER A 259 22.02 8.88 -30.99
C SER A 259 22.59 8.35 -29.68
N SER A 260 23.33 9.17 -28.96
CA SER A 260 23.73 8.89 -27.58
C SER A 260 22.48 8.90 -26.71
N ILE A 261 21.76 7.78 -26.69
CA ILE A 261 20.61 7.59 -25.81
C ILE A 261 21.16 7.37 -24.41
N ASP A 262 20.75 8.22 -23.48
CA ASP A 262 21.03 8.11 -22.05
C ASP A 262 20.56 6.74 -21.54
N SER A 263 21.51 5.84 -21.26
CA SER A 263 21.28 4.39 -21.18
C SER A 263 20.24 3.99 -20.14
N ARG A 264 20.10 4.76 -19.07
CA ARG A 264 19.10 4.50 -18.00
C ARG A 264 17.66 4.79 -18.44
N LYS A 265 17.43 5.84 -19.24
CA LYS A 265 16.09 6.12 -19.81
C LYS A 265 15.80 5.21 -21.00
N ALA A 266 16.83 4.80 -21.74
CA ALA A 266 16.69 3.83 -22.82
C ALA A 266 16.18 2.48 -22.31
N GLN A 267 16.72 2.00 -21.19
CA GLN A 267 16.36 0.70 -20.60
C GLN A 267 14.87 0.60 -20.21
N SER A 268 14.30 1.69 -19.71
CA SER A 268 12.87 1.77 -19.46
C SER A 268 12.04 1.87 -20.73
N VAL A 269 12.57 2.32 -21.87
CA VAL A 269 11.83 2.40 -23.14
C VAL A 269 11.89 1.09 -23.92
N PHE A 270 13.03 0.37 -23.89
CA PHE A 270 13.21 -0.86 -24.68
C PHE A 270 12.32 -2.03 -24.27
N LEU A 271 12.08 -2.31 -22.97
CA LEU A 271 11.10 -3.36 -22.64
C LEU A 271 9.63 -2.94 -22.84
N ASP A 272 9.34 -1.64 -23.06
CA ASP A 272 7.98 -1.14 -23.27
C ASP A 272 7.61 -1.31 -24.74
N MET A 273 8.62 -1.40 -25.59
CA MET A 273 8.53 -1.76 -27.00
C MET A 273 8.49 -3.27 -27.25
N LEU A 274 8.78 -4.12 -26.25
CA LEU A 274 8.63 -5.58 -26.40
C LEU A 274 7.14 -5.93 -26.38
N HIS A 275 6.67 -6.56 -27.45
CA HIS A 275 5.29 -7.04 -27.50
C HIS A 275 5.08 -8.16 -26.47
N SER A 276 3.89 -8.25 -25.86
CA SER A 276 3.55 -9.26 -24.85
C SER A 276 3.77 -10.72 -25.30
N LYS A 277 3.88 -10.96 -26.62
CA LYS A 277 4.16 -12.28 -27.22
C LYS A 277 5.65 -12.59 -27.41
N GLU A 278 6.56 -11.64 -27.19
CA GLU A 278 8.02 -11.82 -27.35
C GLU A 278 8.72 -12.23 -26.05
N LEU A 279 8.04 -12.09 -24.91
CA LEU A 279 8.48 -12.58 -23.60
C LEU A 279 8.02 -14.03 -23.40
N ASN A 280 8.82 -15.01 -23.81
CA ASN A 280 8.55 -16.41 -23.47
C ASN A 280 8.66 -16.64 -21.93
N SER A 281 8.05 -17.72 -21.43
CA SER A 281 8.00 -18.04 -19.99
C SER A 281 9.36 -18.07 -19.29
N ASN A 282 10.41 -18.55 -19.96
CA ASN A 282 11.75 -18.64 -19.40
C ASN A 282 12.39 -17.25 -19.30
N THR A 283 12.18 -16.44 -20.33
CA THR A 283 12.65 -15.06 -20.40
C THR A 283 11.97 -14.17 -19.35
N ALA A 284 10.67 -14.36 -19.10
CA ALA A 284 9.95 -13.64 -18.03
C ALA A 284 10.53 -13.93 -16.62
N LEU A 285 10.84 -15.20 -16.32
CA LEU A 285 11.43 -15.59 -15.04
C LEU A 285 12.87 -15.08 -14.84
N LEU A 286 13.60 -14.85 -15.93
CA LEU A 286 14.93 -14.27 -15.88
C LEU A 286 14.91 -12.77 -15.57
N TYR A 287 13.88 -12.06 -16.01
CA TYR A 287 13.82 -10.60 -15.90
C TYR A 287 13.01 -10.10 -14.74
N TYR A 288 12.04 -10.87 -14.26
CA TYR A 288 11.19 -10.42 -13.18
C TYR A 288 11.48 -11.17 -11.89
N LYS A 289 11.37 -10.45 -10.77
CA LYS A 289 11.36 -11.04 -9.44
C LYS A 289 10.35 -10.32 -8.57
N TRP A 290 9.82 -11.01 -7.58
CA TRP A 290 9.01 -10.39 -6.56
C TRP A 290 9.90 -9.83 -5.45
N ALA A 291 9.63 -8.60 -5.05
CA ALA A 291 10.19 -7.98 -3.84
C ALA A 291 9.05 -7.59 -2.91
N ASP A 292 9.31 -7.48 -1.61
CA ASP A 292 8.32 -6.92 -0.68
C ASP A 292 8.12 -5.42 -0.97
N ALA A 293 6.88 -4.95 -0.86
CA ALA A 293 6.59 -3.53 -0.91
C ALA A 293 7.31 -2.85 0.28
N ASN A 294 8.03 -1.78 0.01
CA ASN A 294 8.90 -1.09 0.95
C ASN A 294 8.42 0.34 1.24
N LEU A 295 9.22 1.10 1.99
CA LEU A 295 8.89 2.48 2.34
C LEU A 295 8.82 3.38 1.08
N ASP A 296 9.67 3.15 0.07
CA ASP A 296 9.63 3.90 -1.19
C ASP A 296 8.28 3.73 -1.91
N ASP A 297 7.69 2.53 -1.85
CA ASP A 297 6.36 2.27 -2.41
C ASP A 297 5.25 2.99 -1.61
N VAL A 298 5.43 3.15 -0.30
CA VAL A 298 4.53 3.96 0.53
C VAL A 298 4.64 5.43 0.13
N GLU A 299 5.85 5.93 -0.16
CA GLU A 299 6.04 7.31 -0.61
C GLU A 299 5.38 7.59 -1.96
N LYS A 300 5.32 6.60 -2.87
CA LYS A 300 4.58 6.73 -4.14
C LYS A 300 3.11 7.09 -3.96
N LEU A 301 2.49 6.78 -2.81
CA LEU A 301 1.09 7.14 -2.52
C LEU A 301 0.89 8.67 -2.36
N PHE A 302 1.94 9.40 -2.04
CA PHE A 302 1.84 10.81 -1.68
C PHE A 302 2.10 11.78 -2.84
N GLY A 303 2.58 11.28 -3.98
CA GLY A 303 2.95 12.12 -5.11
C GLY A 303 4.06 13.13 -4.77
N ASN A 304 4.77 13.61 -5.79
CA ASN A 304 5.53 14.86 -5.71
C ASN A 304 4.70 15.97 -6.35
#